data_AF-X1UPH0-F1
#
_entry.id   AF-X1UPH0-F1
#
_cell.length_a   1.000
_cell.length_b   1.000
_cell.length_c   1.000
_cell.angle_alpha   90.00
_cell.angle_beta   90.00
_cell.angle_gamma   90.00
#
_symmetry.space_group_name_H-M   'P 1'
#
loop_
_entity.id
_entity.type
_entity.pdbx_description
1 polymer ?
#
loop_
_entity_poly.entity_id
_entity_poly.type
_entity_poly.pdbx_seq_one_letter_code
_entity_poly.pdbx_strand_id
1 'polypeptide(L)' 'MGSIKDLESFIQKCVKDIKEKVREDKVVAGVSGGIDSLVAAVLAHKAIGGQLHCIFINNGLLRKGEAEEVQK' A
#
# COMPACT_ATOMS: atom_id res chain seq x y z
N MET A 1 -7.30 -25.46 1.89
CA MET A 1 -6.58 -24.92 0.72
C MET A 1 -7.38 -23.73 0.23
N GLY A 2 -6.95 -22.49 0.48
CA GLY A 2 -7.71 -21.30 0.06
C GLY A 2 -7.72 -21.20 -1.47
N SER A 3 -8.88 -20.97 -2.06
CA SER A 3 -9.03 -20.83 -3.51
C SER A 3 -8.56 -19.43 -3.94
N ILE A 4 -8.02 -19.28 -5.15
CA ILE A 4 -7.67 -17.97 -5.74
C ILE A 4 -8.88 -17.02 -5.72
N LYS A 5 -10.09 -17.55 -5.87
CA LYS A 5 -11.35 -16.79 -5.77
C LYS A 5 -11.57 -16.17 -4.39
N ASP A 6 -11.12 -16.82 -3.31
CA ASP A 6 -11.28 -16.31 -1.95
C ASP A 6 -10.39 -15.09 -1.72
N LEU A 7 -9.18 -15.11 -2.29
CA LEU A 7 -8.23 -13.99 -2.19
C LEU A 7 -8.69 -12.79 -3.01
N GLU A 8 -9.22 -12.99 -4.22
CA GLU A 8 -9.79 -11.90 -5.01
C GLU A 8 -10.96 -11.21 -4.27
N SER A 9 -11.86 -12.01 -3.68
CA SER A 9 -12.96 -11.51 -2.86
C SER A 9 -12.46 -10.70 -1.66
N PHE A 10 -11.41 -11.20 -0.99
CA PHE A 10 -10.77 -10.49 0.12
C PHE A 10 -10.21 -9.13 -0.30
N ILE A 11 -9.49 -9.07 -1.43
CA ILE A 11 -8.94 -7.81 -1.96
C ILE A 11 -10.07 -6.82 -2.26
N GLN A 12 -11.17 -7.25 -2.91
CA GLN A 12 -12.31 -6.38 -3.19
C GLN A 12 -12.96 -5.85 -1.91
N LYS A 13 -13.09 -6.70 -0.89
CA LYS A 13 -13.58 -6.29 0.42
C LYS A 13 -12.67 -5.23 1.05
N CYS A 14 -11.36 -5.45 1.10
CA CYS A 14 -10.42 -4.47 1.65
C CYS A 14 -10.49 -3.13 0.92
N VAL A 15 -10.53 -3.14 -0.42
CA VAL A 15 -10.64 -1.93 -1.23
C VAL A 15 -11.92 -1.15 -0.90
N LYS A 16 -13.05 -1.85 -0.80
CA LYS A 16 -14.33 -1.26 -0.41
C LYS A 16 -14.28 -0.66 1.01
N ASP A 17 -13.79 -1.43 1.97
CA ASP A 17 -13.70 -1.01 3.37
C ASP A 17 -12.81 0.24 3.54
N ILE A 18 -11.69 0.31 2.81
CA ILE A 18 -10.80 1.48 2.82
C ILE A 18 -11.54 2.70 2.25
N LYS A 19 -12.17 2.56 1.08
CA LYS A 19 -12.89 3.66 0.43
C LYS A 19 -14.02 4.22 1.31
N GLU A 20 -14.79 3.35 1.95
CA GLU A 20 -15.89 3.74 2.85
C GLU A 20 -15.42 4.47 4.11
N LYS A 21 -14.26 4.07 4.64
CA LYS A 21 -13.66 4.69 5.83
C LYS A 21 -13.04 6.06 5.52
N VAL A 22 -12.30 6.17 4.41
CA VAL A 22 -11.55 7.38 4.05
C VAL A 22 -12.45 8.47 3.47
N ARG A 23 -13.46 8.09 2.68
CA ARG A 23 -14.38 9.04 2.02
C ARG A 23 -13.61 10.08 1.20
N GLU A 24 -13.63 11.35 1.61
CA GLU A 24 -12.99 12.47 0.92
C GLU A 24 -11.65 12.90 1.57
N ASP A 25 -11.24 12.23 2.65
CA ASP A 25 -10.03 12.59 3.37
C ASP A 25 -8.76 12.19 2.59
N LYS A 26 -7.65 12.87 2.92
CA LYS A 26 -6.33 12.51 2.40
C LYS A 26 -5.63 11.56 3.36
N VAL A 27 -4.89 10.59 2.81
CA VAL A 27 -4.18 9.56 3.57
C VAL A 27 -2.69 9.67 3.31
N VAL A 28 -1.89 9.53 4.38
CA VAL A 28 -0.43 9.43 4.29
C VAL A 28 0.00 8.02 4.69
N ALA A 29 0.84 7.39 3.88
CA ALA A 29 1.41 6.08 4.18
C ALA A 29 2.93 6.15 4.19
N GLY A 30 3.54 5.68 5.29
CA GLY A 30 4.98 5.42 5.33
C GLY A 30 5.30 4.11 4.62
N VAL A 31 6.10 4.16 3.56
CA VAL A 31 6.61 2.97 2.87
C VAL A 31 8.05 2.76 3.32
N SER A 32 8.39 1.56 3.80
CA SER A 32 9.75 1.24 4.27
C SER A 32 10.57 0.42 3.28
N GLY A 33 9.92 -0.11 2.24
CA GLY A 33 10.49 -1.13 1.34
C GLY A 33 10.17 -2.57 1.74
N GLY A 34 9.55 -2.78 2.90
CA GLY A 34 9.02 -4.08 3.29
C GLY A 34 7.73 -4.44 2.54
N ILE A 35 7.55 -5.73 2.26
CA ILE A 35 6.40 -6.30 1.52
C ILE A 35 5.06 -5.86 2.13
N ASP A 36 4.94 -5.89 3.46
CA ASP A 36 3.69 -5.54 4.14
C ASP A 36 3.26 -4.09 3.86
N SER A 37 4.20 -3.15 4.00
CA SER A 37 3.94 -1.74 3.73
C SER A 37 3.64 -1.48 2.26
N LEU A 38 4.27 -2.25 1.36
CA LEU A 38 4.05 -2.15 -0.08
C LEU A 38 2.67 -2.67 -0.47
N VAL A 39 2.28 -3.85 0.03
CA VAL A 39 0.95 -4.43 -0.23
C VAL A 39 -0.13 -3.54 0.36
N ALA A 40 0.06 -3.00 1.56
CA ALA A 40 -0.87 -2.06 2.17
C ALA A 40 -1.01 -0.78 1.32
N ALA A 41 0.10 -0.20 0.85
CA ALA A 41 0.09 0.97 -0.02
C ALA A 41 -0.60 0.68 -1.36
N VAL A 42 -0.39 -0.50 -1.96
CA VAL A 42 -1.04 -0.92 -3.21
C VAL A 42 -2.55 -1.07 -3.02
N LEU A 43 -3.00 -1.70 -1.93
CA LEU A 43 -4.43 -1.83 -1.62
C LEU A 43 -5.09 -0.47 -1.37
N ALA A 44 -4.42 0.41 -0.62
CA ALA A 44 -4.89 1.77 -0.39
C ALA A 44 -4.94 2.57 -1.69
N HIS A 45 -3.90 2.53 -2.52
CA HIS A 45 -3.87 3.22 -3.81
C HIS A 45 -4.99 2.74 -4.73
N LYS A 46 -5.26 1.43 -4.76
CA LYS A 46 -6.38 0.85 -5.52
C LYS A 46 -7.75 1.35 -5.03
N ALA A 47 -7.89 1.69 -3.75
CA ALA A 47 -9.13 2.18 -3.16
C ALA A 47 -9.36 3.68 -3.33
N ILE A 48 -8.32 4.48 -3.12
CA ILE A 48 -8.44 5.95 -2.96
C ILE A 48 -7.50 6.76 -3.86
N GLY A 49 -6.68 6.11 -4.68
CA GLY A 49 -5.89 6.73 -5.75
C GLY A 49 -5.12 7.98 -5.30
N GLY A 50 -5.51 9.13 -5.86
CA GLY A 50 -4.87 10.43 -5.63
C GLY A 50 -5.06 11.02 -4.22
N GLN A 51 -5.88 10.41 -3.36
CA GLN A 51 -5.98 10.77 -1.95
C GLN A 51 -4.81 10.21 -1.12
N LEU A 52 -4.08 9.22 -1.63
CA LEU A 52 -2.95 8.60 -0.96
C LEU A 52 -1.64 9.30 -1.30
N HIS A 53 -0.90 9.67 -0.26
CA HIS A 53 0.47 10.18 -0.38
C HIS A 53 1.45 9.21 0.32
N CYS A 54 2.29 8.55 -0.46
CA CYS A 54 3.31 7.63 0.05
C CYS A 54 4.60 8.37 0.35
N ILE A 55 5.15 8.17 1.55
CA ILE A 55 6.41 8.74 2.01
C ILE A 55 7.39 7.60 2.25
N PHE A 56 8.50 7.61 1.53
CA PHE A 56 9.64 6.73 1.79
C PHE A 56 10.79 7.55 2.37
N ILE A 57 11.36 7.09 3.47
CA ILE A 57 12.47 7.78 4.15
C ILE A 57 13.72 6.90 4.05
N ASN A 58 14.68 7.33 3.24
CA ASN A 58 16.02 6.77 3.29
C ASN A 58 16.75 7.36 4.51
N ASN A 59 16.94 6.53 5.54
CA ASN A 59 17.62 6.90 6.78
C ASN A 59 19.16 6.80 6.70
N GLY A 60 19.72 6.44 5.55
CA GLY A 60 21.16 6.27 5.35
C GLY A 60 21.72 4.91 5.80
N LEU A 61 20.86 3.98 6.27
CA LEU A 61 21.23 2.67 6.79
C LEU A 61 20.62 1.50 5.99
N LEU A 62 20.07 1.78 4.80
CA LEU A 62 19.47 0.78 3.93
C LEU A 62 20.54 -0.11 3.26
N ARG A 63 20.12 -1.28 2.79
CA ARG A 63 21.02 -2.17 2.03
C ARG A 63 21.34 -1.54 0.68
N LYS A 64 22.48 -1.94 0.12
CA LYS A 64 22.91 -1.50 -1.21
C LYS A 64 21.81 -1.76 -2.25
N GLY A 65 21.33 -0.71 -2.93
CA GLY A 65 20.32 -0.81 -3.98
C GLY A 65 18.86 -0.76 -3.50
N GLU A 66 18.61 -0.80 -2.19
CA GLU A 66 17.26 -0.93 -1.64
C GLU A 66 16.43 0.34 -1.84
N ALA A 67 17.05 1.53 -1.76
CA ALA A 67 16.35 2.78 -2.00
C ALA A 67 15.87 2.90 -3.45
N GLU A 68 16.70 2.48 -4.40
CA GLU A 68 16.39 2.50 -5.83
C GLU A 68 15.33 1.48 -6.22
N GLU A 69 15.25 0.34 -5.52
CA GLU A 69 14.20 -0.65 -5.71
C GLU A 69 12.83 -0.17 -5.24
N VAL A 70 12.79 0.58 -4.12
CA VAL A 70 11.53 1.06 -3.52
C VAL A 70 10.97 2.28 -4.25
N GLN A 71 11.81 3.09 -4.88
CA GLN A 71 11.40 4.31 -5.59
C GLN A 71 10.94 4.09 -7.04
N LYS A 72 11.09 2.89 -7.60
CA LYS A 72 10.63 2.54 -8.95
C LYS A 72 9.14 2.20 -8.96
#